data_AF-A0A0F5PDS5-F1
#
_entry.id   AF-A0A0F5PDS5-F1
#
_cell.length_a   1.000
_cell.length_b   1.000
_cell.length_c   1.000
_cell.angle_alpha   90.00
_cell.angle_beta   90.00
_cell.angle_gamma   90.00
#
_symmetry.space_group_name_H-M   'P 1'
#
loop_
_entity.id
_entity.type
_entity.pdbx_description
1 polymer ?
#
loop_
_entity_poly.entity_id
_entity_poly.type
_entity_poly.pdbx_seq_one_letter_code
_entity_poly.pdbx_strand_id
1 'polypeptide(L)'
;MTDTPPRSWQLLLVGPCLDRITPDMREKLAALLDLLPTTPVITIQTDMGGVSASRDWSSDRMERVDQLADAIAAAPGIAHISVPDHR
;
A
#
# COMPACT_ATOMS: atom_id res chain seq x y z
N MET A 1 -0.31 26.68 -3.47
CA MET A 1 -0.08 25.52 -2.59
C MET A 1 -0.63 24.32 -3.33
N THR A 2 0.25 23.48 -3.87
CA THR A 2 -0.12 22.28 -4.63
C THR A 2 -0.70 21.28 -3.65
N ASP A 3 -2.03 21.21 -3.58
CA ASP A 3 -2.75 20.13 -2.91
C ASP A 3 -2.47 18.87 -3.74
N THR A 4 -1.43 18.13 -3.35
CA THR A 4 -1.23 16.79 -3.89
C THR A 4 -2.43 16.00 -3.42
N PRO A 5 -3.23 15.40 -4.33
CA PRO A 5 -4.42 14.69 -3.93
C PRO A 5 -4.06 13.67 -2.84
N PRO A 6 -4.88 13.55 -1.77
CA PRO A 6 -4.57 12.65 -0.68
C PRO A 6 -4.37 11.25 -1.25
N ARG A 7 -3.23 10.63 -0.92
CA ARG A 7 -2.94 9.25 -1.33
C ARG A 7 -4.08 8.36 -0.86
N SER A 8 -4.52 7.44 -1.71
CA SER A 8 -5.57 6.48 -1.34
C SER A 8 -5.10 5.40 -0.35
N TRP A 9 -3.86 5.52 0.14
CA TRP A 9 -3.19 4.66 1.09
C TRP A 9 -2.29 5.49 2.02
N GLN A 10 -1.96 4.94 3.18
CA GLN A 10 -1.04 5.51 4.15
C GLN A 10 0.24 4.68 4.25
N LEU A 11 1.37 5.34 4.51
CA LEU A 11 2.64 4.65 4.67
C LEU A 11 2.67 3.89 6.00
N LEU A 12 2.67 2.56 5.92
CA LEU A 12 2.86 1.68 7.06
C LEU A 12 4.35 1.37 7.20
N LEU A 13 4.90 1.65 8.38
CA LEU A 13 6.29 1.35 8.72
C LEU A 13 6.31 0.40 9.92
N VAL A 14 6.98 -0.73 9.77
CA VAL A 14 7.10 -1.77 10.80
C VAL A 14 8.57 -2.13 10.99
N GLY A 15 9.08 -1.98 12.20
CA GLY A 15 10.45 -2.40 12.52
C GLY A 15 11.08 -1.58 13.65
N PRO A 16 12.30 -1.94 14.08
CA PRO A 16 13.07 -1.14 15.03
C PRO A 16 13.48 0.21 14.39
N CYS A 17 13.76 1.23 15.20
CA CYS A 17 14.27 2.53 14.71
C CYS A 17 13.33 3.35 13.81
N LEU A 18 12.00 3.26 13.97
CA LEU A 18 11.07 4.16 13.27
C LEU A 18 11.33 5.66 13.54
N ASP A 19 11.91 5.96 14.70
CA ASP A 19 12.36 7.30 15.08
C ASP A 19 13.44 7.87 14.13
N ARG A 20 14.26 7.00 13.54
CA ARG A 20 15.27 7.41 12.54
C ARG A 20 14.70 7.66 11.16
N ILE A 21 13.46 7.23 10.91
CA ILE A 21 12.77 7.48 9.64
C ILE A 21 12.17 8.89 9.71
N THR A 22 12.98 9.86 9.29
CA THR A 22 12.63 11.28 9.21
C THR A 22 11.41 11.51 8.33
N PRO A 23 10.66 12.61 8.52
CA PRO A 23 9.50 12.93 7.68
C PRO A 23 9.85 12.98 6.19
N ASP A 24 11.00 13.56 5.82
CA ASP A 24 11.50 13.58 4.44
C ASP A 24 11.73 12.16 3.88
N MET A 25 12.26 11.24 4.69
CA MET A 25 12.42 9.83 4.30
C MET A 25 11.06 9.16 4.08
N ARG A 26 10.06 9.47 4.93
CA ARG A 26 8.68 8.95 4.76
C ARG A 26 8.08 9.42 3.45
N GLU A 27 8.27 10.68 3.08
CA GLU A 27 7.78 11.22 1.81
C GLU A 27 8.46 10.55 0.61
N LYS A 28 9.77 10.32 0.68
CA LYS A 28 10.52 9.58 -0.35
C LYS A 28 10.10 8.12 -0.47
N LEU A 29 9.91 7.43 0.65
CA LEU A 29 9.39 6.06 0.67
C LEU A 29 7.97 6.00 0.09
N ALA A 30 7.14 6.98 0.42
CA ALA A 30 5.80 7.07 -0.11
C ALA A 30 5.82 7.24 -1.63
N ALA A 31 6.61 8.19 -2.14
CA ALA A 31 6.80 8.42 -3.56
C ALA A 31 7.41 7.19 -4.27
N LEU A 32 8.34 6.48 -3.63
CA LEU A 32 8.93 5.26 -4.18
C LEU A 32 7.90 4.14 -4.32
N LEU A 33 7.03 3.97 -3.32
CA LEU A 33 5.88 3.07 -3.43
C LEU A 33 4.92 3.56 -4.52
N ASP A 34 4.63 4.85 -4.66
CA ASP A 34 3.79 5.32 -5.77
C ASP A 34 4.37 4.94 -7.16
N LEU A 35 5.69 4.91 -7.30
CA LEU A 35 6.39 4.50 -8.54
C LEU A 35 6.51 2.99 -8.74
N LEU A 36 6.35 2.19 -7.68
CA LEU A 36 6.53 0.73 -7.70
C LEU A 36 5.23 -0.03 -7.38
N PRO A 37 4.16 0.08 -8.20
CA PRO A 37 2.83 -0.44 -7.87
C PRO A 37 2.79 -1.95 -7.61
N THR A 38 3.73 -2.71 -8.17
CA THR A 38 3.84 -4.16 -7.99
C THR A 38 4.64 -4.58 -6.76
N THR A 39 5.35 -3.65 -6.11
CA THR A 39 6.14 -3.95 -4.91
C THR A 39 5.25 -3.84 -3.67
N PRO A 40 4.98 -4.95 -2.95
CA PRO A 40 4.11 -4.92 -1.77
C PRO A 40 4.80 -4.31 -0.54
N VAL A 41 6.10 -4.59 -0.39
CA VAL A 41 6.90 -4.18 0.76
C VAL A 41 8.29 -3.76 0.30
N ILE A 42 8.78 -2.63 0.82
CA ILE A 42 10.16 -2.18 0.71
C ILE A 42 10.84 -2.45 2.04
N THR A 43 11.98 -3.12 2.03
CA THR A 43 12.77 -3.36 3.24
C THR A 43 13.95 -2.41 3.28
N ILE A 44 14.03 -1.59 4.33
CA ILE A 44 15.12 -0.67 4.62
C ILE A 44 15.99 -1.31 5.70
N GLN A 45 17.27 -1.53 5.43
CA GLN A 45 18.21 -2.00 6.45
C GLN A 45 18.77 -0.80 7.23
N THR A 46 18.69 -0.85 8.56
CA THR A 46 19.29 0.13 9.46
C THR A 46 20.34 -0.55 10.34
N ASP A 47 21.18 0.25 10.99
CA ASP A 47 22.20 -0.21 11.96
C ASP A 47 21.62 -1.04 13.12
N MET A 48 20.31 -0.94 13.39
CA MET A 48 19.64 -1.70 14.46
C MET A 48 18.60 -2.70 13.93
N GLY A 49 18.60 -2.99 12.63
CA GLY A 49 17.71 -3.98 12.01
C GLY A 49 16.90 -3.44 10.83
N GLY A 50 16.10 -4.33 10.23
CA GLY A 50 15.27 -4.02 9.07
C GLY A 50 13.95 -3.35 9.42
N VAL A 51 13.62 -2.26 8.72
CA VAL A 51 12.30 -1.62 8.71
C VAL A 51 11.59 -1.98 7.42
N SER A 52 10.37 -2.47 7.50
CA SER A 52 9.50 -2.71 6.37
C SER A 52 8.58 -1.52 6.16
N ALA A 53 8.50 -1.06 4.91
CA ALA A 53 7.60 -0.02 4.45
C ALA A 53 6.61 -0.61 3.45
N SER A 54 5.32 -0.43 3.68
CA SER A 54 4.25 -0.92 2.82
C SER A 54 3.11 0.08 2.72
N ARG A 55 2.17 -0.20 1.82
CA ARG A 55 0.95 0.60 1.67
C ARG A 55 -0.13 0.01 2.57
N ASP A 56 -0.64 0.83 3.49
CA ASP A 56 -1.86 0.53 4.23
C ASP A 56 -3.05 1.16 3.50
N TRP A 57 -3.96 0.34 3.02
CA TRP A 57 -5.16 0.78 2.32
C TRP A 57 -6.30 0.93 3.32
N SER A 58 -7.04 2.03 3.24
CA SER A 58 -8.23 2.22 4.08
C SER A 58 -9.22 1.07 3.91
N SER A 59 -9.85 0.64 5.00
CA SER A 59 -10.84 -0.45 4.97
C SER A 59 -11.98 -0.19 3.98
N ASP A 60 -12.40 1.07 3.83
CA ASP A 60 -13.40 1.50 2.82
C ASP A 60 -12.97 1.15 1.38
N ARG A 61 -11.69 1.34 1.06
CA ARG A 61 -11.14 0.98 -0.25
C ARG A 61 -11.12 -0.53 -0.44
N MET A 62 -10.75 -1.29 0.60
CA MET A 62 -10.75 -2.74 0.54
C MET A 62 -12.17 -3.28 0.34
N GLU A 63 -13.14 -2.77 1.09
CA GLU A 63 -14.56 -3.10 0.90
C GLU A 63 -15.02 -2.80 -0.53
N ARG A 64 -14.59 -1.67 -1.11
CA ARG A 64 -14.90 -1.34 -2.50
C ARG A 64 -14.28 -2.33 -3.49
N VAL A 65 -13.07 -2.83 -3.23
CA VAL A 65 -12.44 -3.88 -4.05
C VAL A 65 -13.26 -5.17 -4.00
N ASP A 66 -13.68 -5.60 -2.81
CA ASP A 66 -14.54 -6.78 -2.64
C ASP A 66 -15.88 -6.62 -3.38
N GLN A 67 -16.55 -5.48 -3.23
CA GLN A 67 -17.79 -5.18 -3.94
C GLN A 67 -17.63 -5.22 -5.47
N LEU A 68 -16.51 -4.70 -5.99
CA LEU A 68 -16.23 -4.72 -7.42
C LEU A 68 -15.91 -6.13 -7.91
N ALA A 69 -15.16 -6.91 -7.15
CA ALA A 69 -14.86 -8.29 -7.47
C ALA A 69 -16.14 -9.14 -7.52
N ASP A 70 -17.05 -8.97 -6.56
CA ASP A 70 -18.35 -9.64 -6.53
C ASP A 70 -19.23 -9.24 -7.73
N ALA A 71 -19.31 -7.94 -8.03
CA ALA A 71 -20.05 -7.45 -9.19
C ALA A 71 -19.52 -7.99 -10.53
N ILE A 72 -18.20 -8.14 -10.66
CA ILE A 72 -17.59 -8.75 -11.86
C ILE A 72 -17.86 -10.26 -11.90
N ALA A 73 -17.79 -10.95 -10.76
CA ALA A 73 -18.08 -12.38 -10.69
C ALA A 73 -19.56 -12.70 -11.01
N ALA A 74 -20.47 -11.79 -10.68
CA ALA A 74 -21.89 -11.90 -11.01
C ALA A 74 -22.21 -11.56 -12.48
N ALA A 75 -21.25 -11.03 -13.25
CA ALA A 75 -21.49 -10.64 -14.63
C ALA A 75 -21.64 -11.86 -15.56
N PRO A 76 -22.60 -11.83 -16.51
CA PRO A 76 -22.81 -12.94 -17.42
C PRO A 76 -21.58 -13.20 -18.28
N GLY A 77 -21.13 -14.46 -18.30
CA GLY A 77 -19.94 -14.88 -19.05
C GLY A 77 -18.63 -14.88 -18.27
N ILE A 78 -18.64 -14.43 -17.01
CA ILE A 78 -17.49 -14.53 -16.10
C ILE A 78 -17.64 -15.78 -15.22
N ALA A 79 -16.69 -16.70 -15.30
CA ALA A 79 -16.69 -17.93 -14.49
C ALA A 79 -15.96 -17.75 -13.14
N HIS A 80 -14.91 -16.92 -13.11
CA HIS A 80 -14.11 -16.65 -11.91
C HIS A 80 -13.25 -15.40 -12.09
N ILE A 81 -13.02 -14.67 -11.00
CA ILE A 81 -12.02 -13.60 -10.90
C ILE A 81 -11.06 -13.94 -9.75
N SER A 82 -9.77 -13.73 -9.95
CA SER A 82 -8.74 -13.91 -8.90
C SER A 82 -8.09 -12.57 -8.61
N VAL A 83 -8.25 -12.08 -7.39
CA VAL A 83 -7.58 -10.88 -6.89
C VAL A 83 -6.44 -11.36 -5.98
N PRO A 84 -5.20 -10.88 -6.17
CA PRO A 84 -4.10 -11.26 -5.28
C PRO A 84 -4.41 -10.83 -3.84
N ASP A 85 -4.10 -11.72 -2.90
CA ASP A 85 -4.29 -11.46 -1.47
C ASP A 85 -3.44 -10.25 -1.05
N HIS A 86 -4.07 -9.26 -0.42
CA HIS A 86 -3.45 -7.99 -0.03
C HIS A 86 -2.82 -8.03 1.38
N ARG A 87 -2.58 -9.23 1.93
CA ARG A 87 -2.21 -9.43 3.33
C ARG A 87 -0.71 -9.34 3.60
#